data_AF-A0A1V6QD80-F1
#
_entry.id   AF-A0A1V6QD80-F1
#
_cell.length_a   1.000
_cell.length_b   1.000
_cell.length_c   1.000
_cell.angle_alpha   90.00
_cell.angle_beta   90.00
_cell.angle_gamma   90.00
#
_symmetry.space_group_name_H-M   'P 1'
#
loop_
_entity.id
_entity.type
_entity.pdbx_description
1 polymer ?
#
loop_
_entity_poly.entity_id
_entity_poly.type
_entity_poly.pdbx_seq_one_letter_code
_entity_poly.pdbx_strand_id
1 'polypeptide(L)'
;MFASKSFAGYMKSSAIRGKRTYTEVIGEMLLLEFAFIYTSAYGLYGAIAELAHRPEYIAPLREEINAIFAKTGTDHPISERSASNCIHLQPPCTHDLKLSNGTILKQGSPVASPSGLIQCPSPNYENPNDFDGSRFVKRTAAGAKNSRLVDLSPDYLALGMGAHAW
;
A
#
# COMPACT_ATOMS: atom_id res chain seq x y z
N MET A 1 -19.63 -25.79 -2.91
CA MET A 1 -20.44 -24.60 -2.60
C MET A 1 -19.53 -23.38 -2.68
N PHE A 2 -19.24 -22.91 -3.89
CA PHE A 2 -18.41 -21.74 -4.15
C PHE A 2 -19.34 -20.60 -4.54
N ALA A 3 -19.64 -19.70 -3.60
CA ALA A 3 -20.26 -18.44 -3.95
C ALA A 3 -19.27 -17.67 -4.83
N SER A 4 -19.66 -17.42 -6.07
CA SER A 4 -18.91 -16.73 -7.12
C SER A 4 -18.14 -15.52 -6.58
N LYS A 5 -16.80 -15.56 -6.66
CA LYS A 5 -15.87 -14.44 -6.40
C LYS A 5 -15.94 -13.35 -7.48
N SER A 6 -17.10 -13.13 -8.08
CA SER A 6 -17.31 -12.10 -9.09
C SER A 6 -17.94 -10.86 -8.45
N PHE A 7 -17.64 -9.70 -9.02
CA PHE A 7 -18.23 -8.41 -8.66
C PHE A 7 -19.76 -8.47 -8.53
N ALA A 8 -20.43 -9.12 -9.51
CA ALA A 8 -21.87 -9.35 -9.48
C ALA A 8 -22.32 -10.27 -8.32
N GLY A 9 -21.47 -11.21 -7.90
CA GLY A 9 -21.69 -12.06 -6.73
C GLY A 9 -21.62 -11.27 -5.42
N TYR A 10 -20.64 -10.37 -5.28
CA TYR A 10 -20.54 -9.47 -4.11
C TYR A 10 -21.77 -8.56 -4.04
N MET A 11 -22.13 -7.88 -5.12
CA MET A 11 -23.31 -7.00 -5.22
C MET A 11 -24.59 -7.70 -4.76
N LYS A 12 -24.84 -8.90 -5.27
CA LYS A 12 -25.99 -9.72 -4.85
C LYS A 12 -25.88 -10.08 -3.38
N SER A 13 -24.72 -10.53 -2.89
CA SER A 13 -24.56 -10.94 -1.48
C SER A 13 -24.69 -9.80 -0.46
N SER A 14 -24.37 -8.56 -0.88
CA SER A 14 -24.42 -7.36 -0.05
C SER A 14 -25.84 -6.79 0.00
N ALA A 15 -26.55 -6.77 -1.13
CA ALA A 15 -27.95 -6.35 -1.22
C ALA A 15 -28.93 -7.39 -0.60
N ILE A 16 -28.68 -8.69 -0.78
CA ILE A 16 -29.54 -9.78 -0.26
C ILE A 16 -29.56 -9.82 1.28
N ARG A 17 -28.53 -9.30 1.96
CA ARG A 17 -28.49 -9.25 3.43
C ARG A 17 -29.38 -8.15 4.03
N GLY A 18 -30.11 -7.38 3.22
CA GLY A 18 -31.10 -6.38 3.67
C GLY A 18 -30.51 -5.20 4.45
N LYS A 19 -29.18 -5.06 4.49
CA LYS A 19 -28.47 -4.05 5.29
C LYS A 19 -28.05 -2.80 4.53
N ARG A 20 -28.06 -2.82 3.18
CA ARG A 20 -27.59 -1.72 2.33
C ARG A 20 -28.38 -1.64 1.03
N THR A 21 -28.58 -0.44 0.55
CA THR A 21 -29.19 -0.14 -0.75
C THR A 21 -28.18 -0.34 -1.89
N TYR A 22 -28.66 -0.60 -3.10
CA TYR A 22 -27.77 -0.71 -4.28
C TYR A 22 -26.95 0.56 -4.51
N THR A 23 -27.51 1.74 -4.26
CA THR A 23 -26.81 3.02 -4.41
C THR A 23 -25.64 3.16 -3.45
N GLU A 24 -25.79 2.73 -2.20
CA GLU A 24 -24.68 2.74 -1.22
C GLU A 24 -23.56 1.79 -1.65
N VAL A 25 -23.89 0.58 -2.10
CA VAL A 25 -22.88 -0.39 -2.54
C VAL A 25 -22.16 0.11 -3.80
N ILE A 26 -22.88 0.69 -4.76
CA ILE A 26 -22.28 1.30 -5.97
C ILE A 26 -21.37 2.46 -5.59
N GLY A 27 -21.78 3.31 -4.65
CA GLY A 27 -20.98 4.44 -4.17
C GLY A 27 -19.66 3.99 -3.51
N GLU A 28 -19.73 3.01 -2.61
CA GLU A 28 -18.54 2.41 -1.98
C GLU A 28 -17.61 1.76 -3.01
N MET A 29 -18.18 1.08 -4.02
CA MET A 29 -17.40 0.45 -5.09
C MET A 29 -16.68 1.46 -5.95
N LEU A 30 -17.36 2.51 -6.40
CA LEU A 30 -16.74 3.59 -7.16
C LEU A 30 -15.59 4.24 -6.37
N LEU A 31 -15.78 4.46 -5.06
CA LEU A 31 -14.73 4.99 -4.21
C LEU A 31 -13.50 4.07 -4.14
N LEU A 32 -13.72 2.76 -3.97
CA LEU A 32 -12.66 1.77 -3.93
C LEU A 32 -11.91 1.69 -5.27
N GLU A 33 -12.63 1.73 -6.39
CA GLU A 33 -12.06 1.73 -7.74
C GLU A 33 -11.18 2.97 -7.97
N PHE A 34 -11.66 4.17 -7.65
CA PHE A 34 -10.87 5.39 -7.80
C PHE A 34 -9.61 5.37 -6.93
N ALA A 35 -9.74 4.91 -5.68
CA ALA A 35 -8.61 4.84 -4.77
C ALA A 35 -7.56 3.82 -5.27
N PHE A 36 -8.00 2.65 -5.75
CA PHE A 36 -7.12 1.61 -6.31
C PHE A 36 -6.43 2.06 -7.61
N ILE A 37 -7.18 2.65 -8.55
CA ILE A 37 -6.64 3.13 -9.83
C ILE A 37 -5.59 4.22 -9.57
N TYR A 38 -5.88 5.15 -8.66
CA TYR A 38 -4.95 6.22 -8.34
C TYR A 38 -3.63 5.69 -7.77
N THR A 39 -3.67 4.85 -6.74
CA THR A 39 -2.45 4.35 -6.08
C THR A 39 -1.63 3.44 -6.99
N SER A 40 -2.28 2.56 -7.75
CA SER A 40 -1.59 1.66 -8.69
C SER A 40 -0.99 2.41 -9.88
N ALA A 41 -1.73 3.34 -10.50
CA ALA A 41 -1.22 4.14 -11.61
C ALA A 41 -0.07 5.05 -11.18
N TYR A 42 -0.17 5.70 -10.02
CA TYR A 42 0.91 6.51 -9.48
C TYR A 42 2.14 5.66 -9.18
N GLY A 43 1.94 4.47 -8.62
CA GLY A 43 3.01 3.55 -8.32
C GLY A 43 3.74 3.03 -9.57
N LEU A 44 3.00 2.71 -10.62
CA LEU A 44 3.56 2.32 -11.92
C LEU A 44 4.30 3.47 -12.60
N TYR A 45 3.68 4.65 -12.62
CA TYR A 45 4.29 5.86 -13.17
C TYR A 45 5.63 6.16 -12.49
N GLY A 46 5.66 6.13 -11.15
CA GLY A 46 6.88 6.33 -10.37
C GLY A 46 7.94 5.29 -10.73
N ALA A 47 7.58 4.01 -10.81
CA ALA A 47 8.52 2.96 -11.19
C ALA A 47 9.12 3.18 -12.59
N ILE A 48 8.30 3.52 -13.59
CA ILE A 48 8.77 3.81 -14.95
C ILE A 48 9.66 5.05 -14.98
N ALA A 49 9.27 6.11 -14.26
CA ALA A 49 10.04 7.35 -14.20
C ALA A 49 11.42 7.10 -13.56
N GLU A 50 11.50 6.37 -12.46
CA GLU A 50 12.77 6.03 -11.81
C GLU A 50 13.65 5.16 -12.71
N LEU A 51 13.07 4.19 -13.43
CA LEU A 51 13.80 3.37 -14.40
C LEU A 51 14.33 4.17 -15.60
N ALA A 52 13.57 5.18 -16.05
CA ALA A 52 14.01 6.07 -17.12
C ALA A 52 15.20 6.94 -16.69
N HIS A 53 15.24 7.38 -15.43
CA HIS A 53 16.35 8.15 -14.87
C HIS A 53 17.57 7.28 -14.51
N ARG A 54 17.36 5.98 -14.26
CA ARG A 54 18.40 5.05 -13.79
C ARG A 54 18.40 3.75 -14.61
N PRO A 55 18.90 3.79 -15.85
CA PRO A 55 18.88 2.64 -16.75
C PRO A 55 19.74 1.46 -16.25
N GLU A 56 20.64 1.67 -15.29
CA GLU A 56 21.46 0.63 -14.66
C GLU A 56 20.62 -0.50 -14.03
N TYR A 57 19.36 -0.22 -13.64
CA TYR A 57 18.46 -1.23 -13.09
C TYR A 57 17.73 -2.06 -14.16
N ILE A 58 17.74 -1.65 -15.43
CA ILE A 58 16.96 -2.32 -16.49
C ILE A 58 17.49 -3.72 -16.79
N ALA A 59 18.81 -3.86 -16.94
CA ALA A 59 19.45 -5.14 -17.22
C ALA A 59 19.18 -6.20 -16.13
N PRO A 60 19.46 -5.94 -14.83
CA PRO A 60 19.20 -6.92 -13.78
C PRO A 60 17.71 -7.26 -13.63
N LEU A 61 16.81 -6.29 -13.80
CA LEU A 61 15.37 -6.56 -13.77
C LEU A 61 14.92 -7.47 -14.92
N ARG A 62 15.47 -7.30 -16.12
CA ARG A 62 15.17 -8.19 -17.26
C ARG A 62 15.65 -9.61 -17.02
N GLU A 63 16.83 -9.78 -16.43
CA GLU A 63 17.36 -11.10 -16.05
C GLU A 63 16.45 -11.77 -15.01
N GLU A 64 16.01 -11.03 -14.00
CA GLU A 64 15.08 -11.53 -12.98
C GLU A 64 13.74 -11.95 -13.60
N ILE A 65 13.15 -11.10 -14.45
CA ILE A 65 11.90 -11.39 -15.17
C ILE A 65 12.04 -12.67 -16.02
N ASN A 66 13.12 -12.79 -16.80
CA ASN A 66 13.36 -13.97 -17.62
C ASN A 66 13.56 -15.23 -16.78
N ALA A 67 14.26 -15.13 -15.64
CA ALA A 67 14.44 -16.25 -14.72
C ALA A 67 13.12 -16.69 -14.06
N ILE A 68 12.24 -15.76 -13.73
CA ILE A 68 10.90 -16.06 -13.18
C ILE A 68 10.02 -16.73 -14.25
N PHE A 69 10.00 -16.19 -15.48
CA PHE A 69 9.24 -16.77 -16.58
C PHE A 69 9.72 -18.18 -16.92
N ALA A 70 11.03 -18.43 -16.90
CA ALA A 70 11.59 -19.76 -17.12
C ALA A 70 11.19 -20.77 -16.04
N LYS A 71 10.98 -20.32 -14.79
CA LYS A 71 10.60 -21.19 -13.67
C LYS A 71 9.09 -21.42 -13.54
N THR A 72 8.26 -20.45 -13.93
CA THR A 72 6.88 -20.39 -13.45
C THR A 72 5.83 -20.16 -14.56
N GLY A 73 6.26 -19.95 -15.81
CA GLY A 73 5.35 -19.59 -16.90
C GLY A 73 4.85 -18.14 -16.79
N THR A 74 3.98 -17.72 -17.71
CA THR A 74 3.51 -16.32 -17.86
C THR A 74 2.57 -15.80 -16.76
N ASP A 75 2.16 -16.65 -15.82
CA ASP A 75 1.05 -16.36 -14.90
C ASP A 75 1.48 -15.73 -13.57
N HIS A 76 2.77 -15.42 -13.39
CA HIS A 76 3.22 -14.81 -12.15
C HIS A 76 3.11 -13.27 -12.18
N PRO A 77 2.44 -12.65 -11.20
CA PRO A 77 2.49 -11.21 -11.04
C PRO A 77 3.93 -10.79 -10.80
N ILE A 78 4.42 -9.89 -11.65
CA ILE A 78 5.71 -9.24 -11.51
C ILE A 78 5.76 -8.64 -10.10
N SER A 79 6.85 -8.88 -9.36
CA SER A 79 7.05 -8.37 -8.01
C SER A 79 6.84 -6.85 -7.98
N GLU A 80 5.68 -6.41 -7.51
CA GLU A 80 5.37 -4.98 -7.36
C GLU A 80 6.35 -4.35 -6.37
N ARG A 81 7.21 -3.48 -6.89
CA ARG A 81 8.06 -2.59 -6.10
C ARG A 81 7.68 -1.17 -6.44
N SER A 82 6.79 -0.60 -5.64
CA SER A 82 6.45 0.81 -5.76
C SER A 82 6.26 1.41 -4.39
N ALA A 83 7.05 2.43 -4.03
CA ALA A 83 6.82 3.17 -2.79
C ALA A 83 5.81 4.29 -3.09
N SER A 84 4.58 4.15 -2.57
CA SER A 84 3.59 5.22 -2.59
C SER A 84 3.69 6.04 -1.30
N ASN A 85 3.83 7.36 -1.42
CA ASN A 85 3.76 8.28 -0.29
C ASN A 85 2.30 8.71 -0.07
N CYS A 86 1.59 8.04 0.84
CA CYS A 86 0.18 8.31 1.13
C CYS A 86 -0.01 8.98 2.50
N ILE A 87 -0.70 10.12 2.59
CA ILE A 87 -1.15 10.61 3.90
C ILE A 87 -2.34 9.74 4.34
N HIS A 88 -2.21 9.06 5.48
CA HIS A 88 -3.28 8.22 6.01
C HIS A 88 -4.14 9.04 6.97
N LEU A 89 -5.39 9.28 6.58
CA LEU A 89 -6.38 9.90 7.45
C LEU A 89 -7.01 8.83 8.35
N GLN A 90 -7.05 9.10 9.64
CA GLN A 90 -7.75 8.28 10.61
C GLN A 90 -9.15 8.84 10.86
N PRO A 91 -10.11 8.01 11.28
CA PRO A 91 -11.37 8.50 11.80
C PRO A 91 -11.13 9.54 12.92
N PRO A 92 -11.98 10.58 13.03
CA PRO A 92 -11.86 11.55 14.11
C PRO A 92 -11.89 10.87 15.49
N CYS A 93 -11.22 11.48 16.47
CA CYS A 93 -11.20 10.98 17.83
C CYS A 93 -12.63 10.76 18.36
N THR A 94 -12.95 9.56 18.81
CA THR A 94 -14.28 9.23 19.34
C THR A 94 -14.50 9.75 20.77
N HIS A 95 -13.42 10.08 21.47
CA HIS A 95 -13.38 10.64 22.81
C HIS A 95 -12.13 11.51 22.98
N ASP A 96 -12.07 12.30 24.06
CA ASP A 96 -10.88 13.08 24.40
C ASP A 96 -9.68 12.13 24.63
N LEU A 97 -8.64 12.27 23.81
CA LEU A 97 -7.45 11.42 23.85
C LEU A 97 -6.26 12.22 24.40
N LYS A 98 -5.74 11.81 25.56
CA LYS A 98 -4.51 12.38 26.13
C LYS A 98 -3.29 11.66 25.54
N LEU A 99 -2.46 12.39 24.82
CA LEU A 99 -1.17 11.91 24.31
C LEU A 99 -0.14 11.80 25.44
N SER A 100 0.91 11.01 25.22
CA SER A 100 2.00 10.78 26.19
C SER A 100 2.73 12.06 26.61
N ASN A 101 2.77 13.07 25.73
CA ASN A 101 3.33 14.40 26.01
C ASN A 101 2.37 15.32 26.79
N GLY A 102 1.19 14.84 27.17
CA GLY A 102 0.18 15.60 27.92
C GLY A 102 -0.82 16.37 27.07
N THR A 103 -0.62 16.49 25.75
CA THR A 103 -1.57 17.14 24.84
C THR A 103 -2.89 16.37 24.79
N ILE A 104 -4.02 17.08 24.86
CA ILE A 104 -5.35 16.48 24.79
C ILE A 104 -5.96 16.77 23.42
N LEU A 105 -6.16 15.72 22.63
CA LEU A 105 -6.94 15.78 21.40
C LEU A 105 -8.41 15.68 21.77
N LYS A 106 -9.22 16.66 21.35
CA LYS A 106 -10.64 16.68 21.65
C LYS A 106 -11.41 15.68 20.81
N GLN A 107 -12.51 15.16 21.35
CA GLN A 107 -13.48 14.40 20.56
C GLN A 107 -13.82 15.16 19.26
N GLY A 108 -13.82 14.45 18.14
CA GLY A 108 -14.04 15.01 16.80
C GLY A 108 -12.80 15.59 16.13
N SER A 109 -11.63 15.62 16.79
CA SER A 109 -10.38 16.06 16.17
C SER A 109 -9.96 15.06 15.08
N PRO A 110 -9.71 15.50 13.83
CA PRO A 110 -9.16 14.64 12.80
C PRO A 110 -7.70 14.30 13.14
N VAL A 111 -7.30 13.06 12.86
CA VAL A 111 -5.92 12.60 13.06
C VAL A 111 -5.37 12.12 11.72
N ALA A 112 -4.15 12.54 11.40
CA ALA A 112 -3.46 12.16 10.18
C ALA A 112 -2.08 11.58 10.51
N SER A 113 -1.69 10.52 9.81
CA SER A 113 -0.36 9.94 9.89
C SER A 113 0.41 10.21 8.58
N PRO A 114 1.48 11.01 8.61
CA PRO A 114 2.26 11.33 7.42
C PRO A 114 3.22 10.16 7.11
N SER A 115 2.78 9.20 6.31
CA SER A 115 3.63 8.03 5.96
C SER A 115 4.95 8.45 5.32
N GLY A 116 4.94 9.44 4.43
CA GLY A 116 6.14 9.94 3.76
C GLY A 116 7.18 10.52 4.74
N LEU A 117 6.74 11.15 5.84
CA LEU A 117 7.65 11.64 6.88
C LEU A 117 8.15 10.52 7.80
N ILE A 118 7.34 9.48 7.99
CA ILE A 118 7.75 8.28 8.77
C ILE A 118 8.76 7.45 7.97
N GLN A 119 8.61 7.41 6.64
CA GLN A 119 9.50 6.70 5.73
C GLN A 119 10.76 7.52 5.39
N CYS A 120 10.75 8.85 5.57
CA CYS A 120 11.83 9.76 5.19
C CYS A 120 11.89 10.96 6.17
N PRO A 121 12.95 11.28 6.94
CA PRO A 121 14.20 10.59 7.26
C PRO A 121 14.06 9.85 8.60
N SER A 122 13.74 8.57 8.56
CA SER A 122 13.69 7.74 9.77
C SER A 122 15.03 7.05 10.01
N PRO A 123 15.45 6.81 11.28
CA PRO A 123 16.62 5.98 11.59
C PRO A 123 16.59 4.58 10.97
N ASN A 124 15.44 4.16 10.44
CA ASN A 124 15.22 2.85 9.82
C ASN A 124 15.72 2.74 8.38
N TYR A 125 16.08 3.85 7.72
CA TYR A 125 16.53 3.87 6.33
C TYR A 125 17.89 4.54 6.18
N GLU A 126 18.88 3.78 5.73
CA GLU A 126 20.19 4.30 5.33
C GLU A 126 20.06 5.12 4.05
N ASN A 127 20.57 6.35 4.01
CA ASN A 127 20.45 7.26 2.85
C ASN A 127 19.00 7.36 2.31
N PRO A 128 18.03 7.87 3.10
CA PRO A 128 16.61 7.82 2.77
C PRO A 128 16.23 8.67 1.54
N ASN A 129 17.04 9.68 1.22
CA ASN A 129 16.84 10.54 0.05
C ASN A 129 17.40 9.94 -1.25
N ASP A 130 18.20 8.87 -1.15
CA ASP A 130 18.80 8.22 -2.31
C ASP A 130 17.93 7.05 -2.77
N PHE A 131 17.63 7.00 -4.06
CA PHE A 131 16.95 5.87 -4.66
C PHE A 131 17.89 4.67 -4.72
N ASP A 132 17.60 3.64 -3.90
CA ASP A 132 18.23 2.32 -3.97
C ASP A 132 17.16 1.27 -4.28
N GLY A 133 17.11 0.83 -5.54
CA GLY A 133 16.16 -0.18 -6.01
C GLY A 133 16.35 -1.55 -5.34
N SER A 134 17.52 -1.80 -4.75
CA SER A 134 17.88 -3.06 -4.08
C SER A 134 17.69 -3.02 -2.55
N ARG A 135 17.38 -1.86 -1.98
CA ARG A 135 17.21 -1.61 -0.52
C ARG A 135 16.41 -2.69 0.20
N PHE A 136 15.24 -3.05 -0.34
CA PHE A 136 14.36 -4.04 0.27
C PHE A 136 14.82 -5.50 0.03
N VAL A 137 15.61 -5.77 -1.03
CA VAL A 137 16.31 -7.07 -1.19
C VAL A 137 17.33 -7.22 -0.07
N LYS A 138 18.18 -6.20 0.13
CA LYS A 138 19.22 -6.19 1.16
C LYS A 138 18.63 -6.40 2.56
N ARG A 139 17.51 -5.71 2.88
CA ARG A 139 16.77 -5.91 4.14
C ARG A 139 16.28 -7.35 4.29
N THR A 140 15.70 -7.94 3.24
CA THR A 140 15.26 -9.35 3.26
C THR A 140 16.43 -10.29 3.52
N ALA A 141 17.56 -10.09 2.82
CA ALA A 141 18.77 -10.91 2.97
C ALA A 141 19.38 -10.77 4.38
N ALA A 142 19.25 -9.60 5.01
CA ALA A 142 19.63 -9.35 6.40
C ALA A 142 18.63 -9.93 7.42
N GLY A 143 17.58 -10.62 6.98
CA GLY A 143 16.60 -11.30 7.84
C GLY A 143 15.38 -10.46 8.21
N ALA A 144 15.18 -9.28 7.62
CA ALA A 144 14.01 -8.45 7.88
C ALA A 144 12.73 -9.09 7.30
N LYS A 145 11.70 -9.21 8.14
CA LYS A 145 10.42 -9.84 7.79
C LYS A 145 9.40 -8.89 7.12
N ASN A 146 9.71 -7.60 7.06
CA ASN A 146 8.86 -6.50 6.60
C ASN A 146 9.47 -5.79 5.37
N SER A 147 9.83 -6.56 4.36
CA SER A 147 10.58 -6.06 3.19
C SER A 147 9.78 -6.11 1.89
N ARG A 148 8.55 -6.64 1.91
CA ARG A 148 7.65 -6.64 0.76
C ARG A 148 6.83 -5.35 0.75
N LEU A 149 6.39 -4.96 -0.44
CA LEU A 149 5.50 -3.81 -0.62
C LEU A 149 4.23 -3.88 0.23
N VAL A 150 3.69 -5.09 0.39
CA VAL A 150 2.44 -5.33 1.13
C VAL A 150 2.65 -5.58 2.62
N ASP A 151 3.90 -5.55 3.12
CA ASP A 151 4.15 -5.79 4.53
C ASP A 151 3.75 -4.56 5.36
N LEU A 152 2.91 -4.78 6.36
CA LEU A 152 2.48 -3.73 7.29
C LEU A 152 3.48 -3.62 8.43
N SER A 153 4.08 -2.44 8.60
CA SER A 153 5.07 -2.19 9.65
C SER A 153 5.01 -0.74 10.13
N PRO A 154 5.28 -0.46 11.42
CA PRO A 154 5.37 0.91 11.92
C PRO A 154 6.42 1.75 11.17
N ASP A 155 7.41 1.10 10.57
CA ASP A 155 8.51 1.74 9.85
C ASP A 155 8.23 1.88 8.35
N TYR A 156 7.19 1.22 7.84
CA TYR A 156 6.80 1.21 6.44
C TYR A 156 5.28 1.15 6.30
N LEU A 157 4.67 2.31 6.11
CA LEU A 157 3.22 2.50 6.13
C LEU A 157 2.65 2.72 4.72
N ALA A 158 3.17 2.04 3.70
CA ALA A 158 2.70 2.23 2.31
C ALA A 158 1.21 1.88 2.13
N LEU A 159 0.72 0.89 2.89
CA LEU A 159 -0.68 0.45 2.93
C LEU A 159 -1.34 0.72 4.30
N GLY A 160 -0.77 1.62 5.09
CA GLY A 160 -1.23 1.93 6.44
C GLY A 160 -0.89 0.84 7.46
N MET A 161 -1.60 0.86 8.59
CA MET A 161 -1.46 -0.12 9.68
C MET A 161 -2.75 -0.15 10.52
N GLY A 162 -3.04 -1.29 11.15
CA GLY A 162 -4.19 -1.46 12.04
C GLY A 162 -5.49 -1.77 11.29
N ALA A 163 -6.64 -1.44 11.89
CA ALA A 163 -7.97 -1.80 11.38
C ALA A 163 -8.35 -1.14 10.04
N HIS A 164 -7.56 -0.14 9.61
CA HIS A 164 -7.75 0.60 8.36
C HIS A 164 -6.60 0.38 7.37
N ALA A 165 -5.75 -0.62 7.60
CA ALA A 165 -4.81 -1.07 6.59
C ALA A 165 -5.56 -1.68 5.40
N TRP A 166 -5.00 -1.49 4.21
CA TRP A 166 -5.54 -2.01 2.95
C TRP A 166 -5.26 -3.51 2.79
#